data_AF-A0AAN6VW02-F1
#
_entry.id   AF-A0AAN6VW02-F1
#
_cell.length_a   1.000
_cell.length_b   1.000
_cell.length_c   1.000
_cell.angle_alpha   90.00
_cell.angle_beta   90.00
_cell.angle_gamma   90.00
#
_symmetry.space_group_name_H-M   'P 1'
#
loop_
_entity.id
_entity.type
_entity.pdbx_description
1 polymer ?
#
loop_
_entity_poly.entity_id
_entity_poly.type
_entity_poly.pdbx_seq_one_letter_code
_entity_poly.pdbx_strand_id
1 'polypeptide(L)'
;MHPFDDTFALLHPQRVAVCRSCRHAVFPCSVRAHVNMRHQYLPTQVRQRIVERALELEKEKVLSPDIDGIRFPDREDPTIADLPVWADGKKCVFTGPDGGPCGYIRRTRHGIQAHCRDVHGWVNGR
;
A
#
# COMPACT_ATOMS: atom_id res chain seq x y z
N MET A 1 11.07 13.19 19.57
CA MET A 1 10.45 12.26 18.60
C MET A 1 11.10 12.48 17.23
N HIS A 2 11.30 11.43 16.44
CA HIS A 2 11.91 11.57 15.11
C HIS A 2 10.82 12.03 14.11
N PRO A 3 11.08 12.96 13.17
CA PRO A 3 10.07 13.43 12.22
C PRO A 3 9.43 12.32 11.36
N PHE A 4 10.14 11.20 11.22
CA PHE A 4 9.61 9.99 10.60
C PHE A 4 8.42 9.44 11.39
N ASP A 5 8.55 9.26 12.71
CA ASP A 5 7.52 8.66 13.57
C ASP A 5 6.27 9.56 13.70
N ASP A 6 6.48 10.87 13.57
CA ASP A 6 5.40 11.87 13.52
C ASP A 6 4.61 11.80 12.19
N THR A 7 5.26 11.38 11.11
CA THR A 7 4.67 11.34 9.75
C THR A 7 4.14 9.95 9.39
N PHE A 8 4.81 8.91 9.87
CA PHE A 8 4.58 7.52 9.52
C PHE A 8 4.36 6.66 10.77
N ALA A 9 3.43 5.74 10.68
CA ALA A 9 3.32 4.62 11.61
C ALA A 9 4.05 3.40 11.02
N LEU A 10 4.87 2.74 11.82
CA LEU A 10 5.44 1.44 11.46
C LEU A 10 4.41 0.35 11.69
N LEU A 11 4.16 -0.45 10.65
CA LEU A 11 3.20 -1.54 10.73
C LEU A 11 3.93 -2.88 10.80
N HIS A 12 3.84 -3.49 11.98
CA HIS A 12 4.33 -4.84 12.25
C HIS A 12 3.16 -5.82 12.35
N PRO A 13 3.31 -7.07 11.85
CA PRO A 13 4.50 -7.68 11.25
C PRO A 13 4.67 -7.42 9.74
N GLN A 14 3.86 -6.54 9.13
CA GLN A 14 3.81 -6.35 7.67
C GLN A 14 5.06 -5.67 7.09
N ARG A 15 5.90 -5.03 7.92
CA ARG A 15 7.17 -4.38 7.53
C ARG A 15 6.98 -3.24 6.53
N VAL A 16 5.96 -2.42 6.76
CA VAL A 16 5.65 -1.23 5.93
C VAL A 16 5.49 0.01 6.79
N ALA A 17 5.74 1.18 6.18
CA ALA A 17 5.44 2.46 6.78
C ALA A 17 4.09 2.98 6.24
N VAL A 18 3.16 3.33 7.13
CA VAL A 18 1.87 3.94 6.76
C VAL A 18 1.93 5.43 7.02
N CYS A 19 1.74 6.24 5.99
CA CYS A 19 1.64 7.70 6.17
C CYS A 19 0.35 8.04 6.91
N ARG A 20 0.46 8.75 8.04
CA ARG A 20 -0.68 9.05 8.93
C ARG A 20 -1.75 9.93 8.27
N SER A 21 -1.35 10.92 7.48
CA SER A 21 -2.28 11.84 6.82
C SER A 21 -2.81 11.31 5.49
N CYS A 22 -1.93 10.69 4.68
CA CYS A 22 -2.31 10.15 3.37
C CYS A 22 -3.01 8.80 3.49
N ARG A 23 -2.84 8.08 4.61
CA ARG A 23 -3.42 6.76 4.90
C ARG A 23 -3.10 5.71 3.82
N HIS A 24 -1.84 5.70 3.37
CA HIS A 24 -1.30 4.75 2.41
C HIS A 24 0.01 4.15 2.93
N ALA A 25 0.24 2.88 2.61
CA ALA A 25 1.54 2.23 2.80
C ALA A 25 2.55 2.77 1.79
N VAL A 26 3.78 3.02 2.25
CA VAL A 26 4.88 3.59 1.46
C VAL A 26 6.14 2.77 1.71
N PHE A 27 6.78 2.33 0.64
CA PHE A 27 8.08 1.64 0.69
C PHE A 27 9.23 2.63 0.92
N PRO A 28 10.33 2.21 1.56
CA PRO A 28 11.52 3.05 1.77
C PRO A 28 11.98 3.78 0.50
N CYS A 29 12.06 3.08 -0.62
CA CYS A 29 12.46 3.63 -1.93
C CYS A 29 11.52 4.75 -2.44
N SER A 30 10.25 4.73 -2.02
CA SER A 30 9.21 5.65 -2.44
C SER A 30 8.95 6.79 -1.45
N VAL A 31 9.52 6.75 -0.23
CA VAL A 31 9.32 7.78 0.80
C VAL A 31 9.70 9.16 0.28
N ARG A 32 10.83 9.29 -0.43
CA ARG A 32 11.29 10.57 -0.99
C ARG A 32 10.28 11.20 -1.93
N ALA A 33 9.80 10.43 -2.90
CA ALA A 33 8.79 10.91 -3.85
C ALA A 33 7.49 11.27 -3.13
N HIS A 34 7.07 10.43 -2.18
CA HIS A 34 5.87 10.66 -1.38
C HIS A 34 5.92 11.98 -0.60
N VAL A 35 6.96 12.22 0.20
CA VAL A 35 7.06 13.45 1.02
C VAL A 35 7.24 14.71 0.18
N ASN A 36 7.94 14.61 -0.95
CA ASN A 36 8.10 15.75 -1.87
C ASN A 36 6.81 16.11 -2.62
N MET A 37 5.88 15.17 -2.79
CA MET A 37 4.61 15.43 -3.47
C MET A 37 3.50 15.78 -2.49
N ARG A 38 3.40 15.06 -1.37
CA ARG A 38 2.26 15.13 -0.44
C ARG A 38 2.52 15.96 0.81
N HIS A 39 3.78 16.21 1.13
CA HIS A 39 4.21 16.90 2.35
C HIS A 39 5.13 18.08 2.05
N GLN A 40 4.82 18.83 0.99
CA GLN A 40 5.61 20.00 0.57
C GLN A 40 5.68 21.10 1.64
N TYR A 41 4.71 21.14 2.55
CA TYR A 41 4.67 22.05 3.70
C TYR A 41 5.78 21.78 4.73
N LEU A 42 6.37 20.57 4.75
CA LEU A 42 7.51 20.27 5.61
C LEU A 42 8.79 20.89 5.03
N PRO A 43 9.69 21.47 5.84
CA PRO A 43 10.98 21.95 5.36
C PRO A 43 11.81 20.85 4.68
N THR A 44 12.62 21.22 3.69
CA THR A 44 13.47 20.26 2.93
C THR A 44 14.35 19.40 3.84
N GLN A 45 14.95 19.98 4.87
CA GLN A 45 15.78 19.24 5.84
C GLN A 45 14.96 18.21 6.63
N VAL A 46 13.72 18.52 6.98
CA VAL A 46 12.82 17.58 7.67
C VAL A 46 12.47 16.42 6.74
N ARG A 47 12.13 16.71 5.47
CA ARG A 47 11.88 15.66 4.47
C ARG A 47 13.10 14.77 4.23
N GLN A 48 14.31 15.33 4.22
CA GLN A 48 15.55 14.56 4.12
C GLN A 48 15.74 13.60 5.29
N ARG A 49 15.58 14.08 6.53
CA ARG A 49 15.65 13.23 7.73
C ARG A 49 14.63 12.10 7.73
N ILE A 50 13.42 12.35 7.26
CA ILE A 50 12.39 11.31 7.09
C ILE A 50 12.88 10.22 6.13
N VAL A 51 13.45 10.61 4.99
CA VAL A 51 13.98 9.66 3.99
C VAL A 51 15.16 8.86 4.55
N GLU A 52 16.10 9.52 5.23
CA GLU A 52 17.26 8.87 5.85
C GLU A 52 16.81 7.80 6.84
N ARG A 53 15.86 8.13 7.73
CA ARG A 53 15.35 7.16 8.69
C ARG A 53 14.62 5.98 8.02
N ALA A 54 13.89 6.22 6.94
CA ALA A 54 13.25 5.13 6.19
C ALA A 54 14.28 4.13 5.63
N LEU A 55 15.41 4.63 5.10
CA LEU A 55 16.49 3.81 4.56
C LEU A 55 17.27 3.08 5.66
N GLU A 56 17.43 3.67 6.84
CA GLU A 56 17.98 2.97 8.01
C GLU A 56 17.09 1.80 8.43
N LEU A 57 15.77 2.03 8.54
CA LEU A 57 14.81 0.99 8.91
C LEU A 57 14.76 -0.15 7.88
N GLU A 58 15.00 0.16 6.59
CA GLU A 58 15.20 -0.86 5.55
C GLU A 58 16.46 -1.70 5.82
N LYS A 59 17.61 -1.07 6.10
CA LYS A 59 18.87 -1.76 6.43
C LYS A 59 18.76 -2.60 7.70
N GLU A 60 18.03 -2.12 8.70
CA GLU A 60 17.68 -2.82 9.94
C GLU A 60 16.67 -3.97 9.70
N LYS A 61 16.19 -4.15 8.47
CA LYS A 61 15.16 -5.12 8.06
C LYS A 61 13.80 -4.90 8.74
N VAL A 62 13.57 -3.73 9.31
CA VAL A 62 12.27 -3.33 9.88
C VAL A 62 11.27 -3.05 8.77
N LEU A 63 11.71 -2.38 7.70
CA LEU A 63 10.90 -2.16 6.49
C LEU A 63 11.33 -3.08 5.36
N SER A 64 10.35 -3.51 4.56
CA SER A 64 10.57 -4.24 3.31
C SER A 64 10.91 -3.24 2.19
N PRO A 65 11.87 -3.55 1.29
CA PRO A 65 12.17 -2.72 0.13
C PRO A 65 11.03 -2.72 -0.92
N ASP A 66 10.28 -3.82 -0.97
CA ASP A 66 9.27 -4.09 -2.00
C ASP A 66 8.12 -4.97 -1.48
N ILE A 67 7.19 -5.26 -2.39
CA ILE A 67 5.97 -6.02 -2.12
C ILE A 67 6.23 -7.48 -1.73
N ASP A 68 7.33 -8.09 -2.19
CA ASP A 68 7.61 -9.50 -1.98
C ASP A 68 8.06 -9.77 -0.53
N GLY A 69 8.68 -8.78 0.12
CA GLY A 69 9.03 -8.87 1.54
C GLY A 69 7.93 -8.43 2.52
N ILE A 70 6.71 -8.17 2.03
CA ILE A 70 5.53 -7.87 2.87
C ILE A 70 4.73 -9.15 3.12
N ARG A 71 4.29 -9.33 4.37
CA ARG A 71 3.19 -10.23 4.70
C ARG A 71 1.87 -9.48 4.53
N PHE A 72 1.03 -9.87 3.56
CA PHE A 72 -0.33 -9.35 3.48
C PHE A 72 -1.17 -9.90 4.64
N PRO A 73 -2.06 -9.09 5.24
CA PRO A 73 -2.95 -9.58 6.28
C PRO A 73 -3.91 -10.63 5.72
N ASP A 74 -4.05 -11.72 6.47
CA ASP A 74 -5.05 -12.76 6.25
C ASP A 74 -6.40 -12.34 6.85
N ARG A 75 -7.45 -13.12 6.58
CA ARG A 75 -8.80 -12.84 7.10
C ARG A 75 -8.88 -12.81 8.63
N GLU A 76 -7.98 -13.51 9.31
CA GLU A 76 -7.95 -13.63 10.77
C GLU A 76 -7.13 -12.51 11.42
N ASP A 77 -6.31 -11.78 10.65
CA ASP A 77 -5.52 -10.68 11.20
C ASP A 77 -6.46 -9.50 11.56
N PRO A 78 -6.18 -8.79 12.67
CA PRO A 78 -6.95 -7.62 13.06
C PRO A 78 -6.85 -6.51 12.01
N THR A 79 -7.88 -5.67 11.94
CA THR A 79 -7.88 -4.49 11.09
C THR A 79 -6.73 -3.55 11.45
N ILE A 80 -6.02 -3.07 10.43
CA ILE A 80 -4.94 -2.10 10.59
C ILE A 80 -5.54 -0.71 10.84
N ALA A 81 -5.46 -0.22 12.08
CA ALA A 81 -6.13 1.01 12.52
C ALA A 81 -5.75 2.27 11.71
N ASP A 82 -4.50 2.37 11.26
CA ASP A 82 -4.00 3.52 10.49
C ASP A 82 -4.44 3.52 9.01
N LEU A 83 -5.05 2.44 8.53
CA LEU A 83 -5.56 2.33 7.17
C LEU A 83 -7.08 2.54 7.12
N PRO A 84 -7.58 3.26 6.10
CA PRO A 84 -9.01 3.48 5.98
C PRO A 84 -9.69 2.20 5.49
N VAL A 85 -10.84 1.88 6.09
CA VAL A 85 -11.75 0.89 5.54
C VAL A 85 -12.61 1.55 4.46
N TRP A 86 -12.64 0.94 3.29
CA TRP A 86 -13.42 1.42 2.15
C TRP A 86 -14.53 0.40 1.81
N ALA A 87 -15.78 0.84 1.81
CA ALA A 87 -16.93 -0.01 1.49
C ALA A 87 -17.21 -0.15 -0.02
N ASP A 88 -16.47 0.57 -0.86
CA ASP A 88 -16.69 0.65 -2.32
C ASP A 88 -15.82 -0.32 -3.14
N GLY A 89 -15.09 -1.21 -2.45
CA GLY A 89 -14.24 -2.23 -3.07
C GLY A 89 -15.03 -3.21 -3.93
N LYS A 90 -14.55 -3.43 -5.16
CA LYS A 90 -15.12 -4.39 -6.12
C LYS A 90 -14.10 -5.50 -6.31
N LYS A 91 -14.48 -6.72 -5.93
CA LYS A 91 -13.65 -7.90 -6.03
C LYS A 91 -13.95 -8.64 -7.34
N CYS A 92 -12.90 -9.03 -8.06
CA CYS A 92 -13.00 -9.93 -9.21
C CYS A 92 -13.43 -11.32 -8.72
N VAL A 93 -14.52 -11.82 -9.27
CA VAL A 93 -15.11 -13.13 -8.95
C VAL A 93 -14.81 -14.19 -10.00
N PHE A 94 -13.90 -13.89 -10.95
CA PHE A 94 -13.48 -14.86 -11.96
C PHE A 94 -12.75 -16.03 -11.31
N THR A 95 -13.08 -17.24 -11.75
CA THR A 95 -12.44 -18.49 -11.33
C THR A 95 -11.62 -19.04 -12.49
N GLY A 96 -10.33 -19.25 -12.24
CA GLY A 96 -9.40 -19.78 -13.23
C GLY A 96 -9.68 -21.24 -13.62
N PRO A 97 -9.01 -21.75 -14.67
CA PRO A 97 -9.14 -23.15 -15.10
C PRO A 97 -8.72 -24.17 -14.03
N ASP A 98 -7.85 -23.75 -13.10
CA ASP A 98 -7.39 -24.49 -11.92
C ASP A 98 -8.39 -24.47 -10.76
N GLY A 99 -9.53 -23.79 -10.91
CA GLY A 99 -10.54 -23.62 -9.86
C GLY A 99 -10.19 -22.51 -8.85
N GLY A 100 -9.06 -21.81 -9.02
CA GLY A 100 -8.62 -20.75 -8.12
C GLY A 100 -9.36 -19.42 -8.36
N PRO A 101 -9.82 -18.71 -7.31
CA PRO A 101 -10.42 -17.39 -7.48
C PRO A 101 -9.34 -16.32 -7.73
N CYS A 102 -9.55 -15.44 -8.72
CA CYS A 102 -8.63 -14.33 -8.97
C CYS A 102 -8.53 -13.39 -7.76
N GLY A 103 -9.68 -12.97 -7.23
CA GLY A 103 -9.77 -12.20 -5.99
C GLY A 103 -9.20 -10.77 -6.02
N TYR A 104 -8.77 -10.26 -7.18
CA TYR A 104 -8.28 -8.89 -7.37
C TYR A 104 -9.31 -7.84 -6.97
N ILE A 105 -8.89 -6.75 -6.31
CA ILE A 105 -9.81 -5.69 -5.83
C ILE A 105 -9.44 -4.33 -6.42
N ARG A 106 -10.46 -3.60 -6.89
CA ARG A 106 -10.39 -2.18 -7.24
C ARG A 106 -11.59 -1.42 -6.68
N ARG A 107 -11.39 -0.15 -6.34
CA ARG A 107 -12.47 0.71 -5.81
C ARG A 107 -13.37 1.28 -6.92
N THR A 108 -12.83 1.48 -8.12
CA THR A 108 -13.58 2.05 -9.25
C THR A 108 -14.18 0.97 -10.13
N ARG A 109 -15.40 1.22 -10.66
CA ARG A 109 -16.04 0.34 -11.65
C ARG A 109 -15.18 0.20 -12.91
N HIS A 110 -14.65 1.32 -13.41
CA HIS A 110 -13.78 1.32 -14.58
C HIS A 110 -12.52 0.46 -14.36
N GLY A 111 -11.88 0.58 -13.18
CA GLY A 111 -10.67 -0.19 -12.88
C GLY A 111 -10.91 -1.69 -12.79
N ILE A 112 -12.02 -2.13 -12.19
CA ILE A 112 -12.34 -3.57 -12.14
C ILE A 112 -12.74 -4.11 -13.52
N GLN A 113 -13.45 -3.31 -14.34
CA GLN A 113 -13.79 -3.70 -15.72
C GLN A 113 -12.55 -3.81 -16.61
N ALA A 114 -11.60 -2.88 -16.48
CA ALA A 114 -10.32 -2.97 -17.17
C ALA A 114 -9.58 -4.26 -16.79
N HIS A 115 -9.44 -4.53 -15.49
CA HIS A 115 -8.85 -5.79 -15.02
C HIS A 115 -9.54 -7.03 -15.60
N CYS A 116 -10.87 -7.13 -15.52
CA CYS A 116 -11.60 -8.29 -16.05
C CYS A 116 -11.38 -8.50 -17.56
N ARG A 117 -11.34 -7.42 -18.33
CA ARG A 117 -11.08 -7.48 -19.77
C ARG A 117 -9.62 -7.85 -20.07
N ASP A 118 -8.67 -7.20 -19.42
CA ASP A 118 -7.25 -7.29 -19.77
C ASP A 118 -6.62 -8.58 -19.23
N VAL A 119 -7.09 -9.08 -18.08
CA VAL A 119 -6.53 -10.27 -17.42
C VAL A 119 -7.35 -11.54 -17.71
N HIS A 120 -8.67 -11.41 -17.89
CA HIS A 120 -9.56 -12.57 -18.09
C HIS A 120 -10.28 -12.58 -19.45
N GLY A 121 -10.01 -11.60 -20.33
CA GLY A 121 -10.66 -11.52 -21.64
C GLY A 121 -12.16 -11.27 -21.57
N TRP A 122 -12.68 -10.79 -20.44
CA TRP A 122 -14.13 -10.63 -20.27
C TRP A 122 -14.65 -9.52 -21.19
N VAL A 123 -15.51 -9.92 -22.13
CA VAL A 123 -16.28 -9.02 -22.99
C VAL A 123 -17.68 -8.86 -22.40
N ASN A 124 -18.11 -7.62 -22.15
CA ASN A 124 -19.49 -7.36 -21.74
C ASN A 124 -20.42 -7.78 -22.90
N GLY A 125 -21.38 -8.66 -22.62
CA GLY A 125 -22.47 -8.96 -23.55
C GLY A 125 -23.24 -7.68 -23.90
N ARG A 126 -23.65 -7.56 -25.16
CA ARG A 126 -24.48 -6.47 -25.65
C ARG A 126 -25.91 -6.60 -25.14
#